data_AF-A0A965ZYL6-F1
#
_entry.id   AF-A0A965ZYL6-F1
#
_cell.length_a   1.000
_cell.length_b   1.000
_cell.length_c   1.000
_cell.angle_alpha   90.00
_cell.angle_beta   90.00
_cell.angle_gamma   90.00
#
_symmetry.space_group_name_H-M   'P 1'
#
loop_
_entity.id
_entity.type
_entity.pdbx_description
1 polymer ?
#
loop_
_entity_poly.entity_id
_entity_poly.type
_entity_poly.pdbx_seq_one_letter_code
_entity_poly.pdbx_strand_id
1 'polypeptide(L)'
;MTGKLRILLVLVMTFVLGACAPFMVPLDEIDGEHMVNQQLTKEQVKEAIMEGAANAGWRAKDLGDDTILASFLFKTHTVNVEISYTSSDYLTQYKSSNEMKMFCLEQDKKSHRNMVVSGRTDCPGNQPPKYIHKAYKQWVTSLDRSIQSSLSSM
;
A
#
# COMPACT_ATOMS: atom_id res chain seq x y z
N MET A 1 33.53 17.84 -36.99
CA MET A 1 33.34 17.44 -35.57
C MET A 1 32.02 17.93 -34.94
N THR A 2 31.05 18.43 -35.71
CA THR A 2 29.82 19.06 -35.18
C THR A 2 28.61 18.13 -35.06
N GLY A 3 28.54 17.04 -35.83
CA GLY A 3 27.40 16.10 -35.82
C GLY A 3 27.31 15.23 -34.56
N LYS A 4 28.45 14.74 -34.06
CA LYS A 4 28.51 13.90 -32.85
C LYS A 4 28.15 14.66 -31.58
N LEU A 5 28.46 15.96 -31.52
CA LEU A 5 28.12 16.84 -30.39
C LEU A 5 26.62 17.15 -30.33
N ARG A 6 25.96 17.30 -31.48
CA ARG A 6 24.49 17.50 -31.56
C ARG A 6 23.71 16.25 -31.12
N ILE A 7 24.17 15.05 -31.50
CA ILE A 7 23.55 13.79 -31.10
C ILE A 7 23.71 13.57 -29.58
N LEU A 8 24.89 13.89 -29.03
CA LEU A 8 25.15 13.76 -27.59
C LEU A 8 24.28 14.72 -26.76
N LEU A 9 24.03 15.94 -27.27
CA LEU A 9 23.20 16.94 -26.58
C LEU A 9 21.71 16.57 -26.59
N VAL A 10 21.22 15.96 -27.68
CA VAL A 10 19.83 15.44 -27.75
C VAL A 10 19.62 14.26 -26.80
N LEU A 11 20.61 13.37 -26.65
CA LEU A 11 20.52 12.18 -25.79
C LEU A 11 20.57 12.52 -24.28
N VAL A 12 21.22 13.63 -23.92
CA VAL A 12 21.23 14.16 -22.54
C VAL A 12 19.91 14.87 -22.21
N MET A 13 19.30 15.56 -23.17
CA MET A 13 18.05 16.31 -22.99
C MET A 13 16.84 15.41 -22.74
N THR A 14 16.78 14.22 -23.35
CA THR A 14 15.68 13.26 -23.16
C THR A 14 15.69 12.58 -21.79
N PHE A 15 16.80 12.60 -21.06
CA PHE A 15 16.92 11.95 -19.75
C PHE A 15 16.33 12.78 -18.60
N VAL A 16 16.10 14.08 -18.80
CA VAL A 16 15.69 15.01 -17.73
C VAL A 16 14.17 14.99 -17.45
N LEU A 17 13.37 14.33 -18.29
CA LEU A 17 11.91 14.25 -18.12
C LEU A 17 11.45 13.10 -17.20
N GLY A 18 12.37 12.39 -16.57
CA GLY A 18 12.08 11.22 -15.73
C GLY A 18 11.70 11.57 -14.29
N ALA A 19 10.44 11.31 -13.94
CA ALA A 19 9.96 10.90 -12.61
C ALA A 19 9.68 11.97 -11.53
N CYS A 20 8.69 12.84 -11.77
CA CYS A 20 7.85 13.30 -10.66
C CYS A 20 6.83 12.21 -10.30
N ALA A 21 7.24 11.20 -9.52
CA ALA A 21 6.28 10.24 -8.97
C ALA A 21 5.34 10.96 -7.99
N PRO A 22 4.01 10.75 -8.06
CA PRO A 22 3.07 11.44 -7.20
C PRO A 22 3.35 11.09 -5.73
N PHE A 23 3.30 12.11 -4.88
CA PHE A 23 3.51 11.98 -3.43
C PHE A 23 2.37 11.22 -2.74
N MET A 24 1.20 11.22 -3.38
CA MET A 24 -0.02 10.54 -2.94
C MET A 24 -0.49 9.57 -4.00
N VAL A 25 -1.04 8.47 -3.54
CA VAL A 25 -1.51 7.36 -4.35
C VAL A 25 -2.93 6.98 -3.91
N PRO A 26 -3.82 6.57 -4.84
CA PRO A 26 -5.14 6.08 -4.46
C PRO A 26 -5.00 4.84 -3.58
N LEU A 27 -5.76 4.77 -2.49
CA LEU A 27 -5.68 3.66 -1.54
C LEU A 27 -6.13 2.33 -2.16
N ASP A 28 -7.11 2.39 -3.06
CA ASP A 28 -7.64 1.25 -3.82
C ASP A 28 -6.65 0.63 -4.81
N GLU A 29 -5.53 1.30 -5.09
CA GLU A 29 -4.42 0.71 -5.87
C GLU A 29 -3.41 -0.07 -5.00
N ILE A 30 -3.56 -0.02 -3.67
CA ILE A 30 -2.59 -0.54 -2.70
C ILE A 30 -3.20 -1.69 -1.93
N ASP A 31 -4.43 -1.50 -1.45
CA ASP A 31 -5.21 -2.59 -0.89
C ASP A 31 -5.45 -3.62 -2.00
N GLY A 32 -5.21 -4.90 -1.70
CA GLY A 32 -5.04 -5.90 -2.74
C GLY A 32 -5.34 -7.30 -2.26
N GLU A 33 -6.06 -8.03 -3.12
CA GLU A 33 -6.26 -9.47 -3.01
C GLU A 33 -5.09 -10.19 -3.69
N HIS A 34 -4.59 -11.23 -3.04
CA HIS A 34 -3.42 -11.99 -3.46
C HIS A 34 -3.72 -13.47 -3.43
N MET A 35 -3.42 -14.15 -4.54
CA MET A 35 -3.64 -15.59 -4.66
C MET A 35 -2.54 -16.38 -3.97
N VAL A 36 -2.94 -17.47 -3.32
CA VAL A 36 -2.07 -18.54 -2.84
C VAL A 36 -2.05 -19.63 -3.91
N ASN A 37 -0.96 -19.69 -4.69
CA ASN A 37 -0.85 -20.58 -5.85
C ASN A 37 -0.53 -22.05 -5.49
N GLN A 38 -0.54 -22.38 -4.22
CA GLN A 38 -0.17 -23.68 -3.68
C GLN A 38 -1.34 -24.30 -2.94
N GLN A 39 -1.33 -25.63 -2.85
CA GLN A 39 -2.30 -26.34 -2.03
C GLN A 39 -1.84 -26.34 -0.58
N LEU A 40 -2.09 -25.23 0.11
CA LEU A 40 -1.78 -25.06 1.53
C LEU A 40 -3.04 -25.19 2.38
N THR A 41 -2.88 -25.63 3.62
CA THR A 41 -3.93 -25.50 4.63
C THR A 41 -4.07 -24.04 5.06
N LYS A 42 -5.20 -23.71 5.66
CA LYS A 42 -5.43 -22.38 6.21
C LYS A 42 -4.38 -22.02 7.28
N GLU A 43 -3.99 -22.99 8.10
CA GLU A 43 -2.94 -22.82 9.12
C GLU A 43 -1.57 -22.53 8.50
N GLN A 44 -1.23 -23.17 7.37
CA GLN A 44 0.02 -22.88 6.65
C GLN A 44 0.01 -21.47 6.05
N VAL A 45 -1.11 -21.06 5.45
CA VAL A 45 -1.25 -19.67 4.95
C VAL A 45 -1.09 -18.66 6.09
N LYS A 46 -1.72 -18.91 7.24
CA LYS A 46 -1.55 -18.09 8.44
C LYS A 46 -0.08 -17.98 8.87
N GLU A 47 0.61 -19.11 8.96
CA GLU A 47 2.01 -19.16 9.36
C GLU A 47 2.90 -18.39 8.36
N ALA A 48 2.66 -18.58 7.06
CA ALA A 48 3.37 -17.84 6.00
C ALA A 48 3.12 -16.32 6.07
N ILE A 49 1.89 -15.88 6.38
CA ILE A 49 1.59 -14.46 6.56
C ILE A 49 2.34 -13.89 7.77
N MET A 50 2.32 -14.61 8.90
CA MET A 50 3.01 -14.19 10.13
C MET A 50 4.53 -14.10 9.93
N GLU A 51 5.11 -15.11 9.26
CA GLU A 51 6.54 -15.14 8.94
C GLU A 51 6.92 -14.04 7.93
N GLY A 52 6.16 -13.92 6.84
CA GLY A 52 6.36 -12.90 5.82
C GLY A 52 6.27 -11.48 6.40
N ALA A 53 5.32 -11.24 7.29
CA ALA A 53 5.21 -9.98 8.02
C ALA A 53 6.45 -9.72 8.88
N ALA A 54 6.88 -10.69 9.68
CA ALA A 54 8.09 -10.56 10.51
C ALA A 54 9.34 -10.28 9.67
N ASN A 55 9.51 -10.99 8.55
CA ASN A 55 10.60 -10.81 7.59
C ASN A 55 10.59 -9.41 6.94
N ALA A 56 9.42 -8.82 6.72
CA ALA A 56 9.26 -7.45 6.24
C ALA A 56 9.41 -6.38 7.34
N GLY A 57 9.67 -6.77 8.59
CA GLY A 57 9.78 -5.85 9.73
C GLY A 57 8.43 -5.40 10.32
N TRP A 58 7.34 -6.07 9.96
CA TRP A 58 6.01 -5.85 10.52
C TRP A 58 5.80 -6.70 11.75
N ARG A 59 5.01 -6.19 12.69
CA ARG A 59 4.53 -6.95 13.84
C ARG A 59 3.14 -7.48 13.51
N ALA A 60 3.02 -8.78 13.33
CA ALA A 60 1.75 -9.44 13.08
C ALA A 60 1.16 -9.99 14.39
N LYS A 61 -0.15 -9.84 14.55
CA LYS A 61 -0.94 -10.40 15.64
C LYS A 61 -2.18 -11.06 15.06
N ASP A 62 -2.33 -12.34 15.32
CA ASP A 62 -3.55 -13.08 15.02
C ASP A 62 -4.71 -12.52 15.86
N LEU A 63 -5.80 -12.15 15.20
CA LEU A 63 -7.03 -11.68 15.83
C LEU A 63 -8.09 -12.78 15.95
N GLY A 64 -7.85 -13.97 15.38
CA GLY A 64 -8.87 -14.99 15.18
C GLY A 64 -9.71 -14.70 13.94
N ASP A 65 -10.72 -15.53 13.68
CA ASP A 65 -11.67 -15.39 12.57
C ASP A 65 -10.98 -15.11 11.23
N ASP A 66 -9.92 -15.87 10.95
CA ASP A 66 -9.12 -15.79 9.73
C ASP A 66 -8.58 -14.39 9.42
N THR A 67 -8.25 -13.64 10.47
CA THR A 67 -7.83 -12.24 10.38
C THR A 67 -6.56 -11.98 11.19
N ILE A 68 -5.57 -11.34 10.55
CA ILE A 68 -4.32 -10.91 11.16
C ILE A 68 -4.24 -9.38 11.14
N LEU A 69 -3.87 -8.77 12.27
CA LEU A 69 -3.48 -7.37 12.33
C LEU A 69 -1.97 -7.26 12.16
N ALA A 70 -1.52 -6.56 11.12
CA ALA A 70 -0.10 -6.26 10.90
C ALA A 70 0.17 -4.78 11.14
N SER A 71 1.15 -4.49 12.00
CA SER A 71 1.55 -3.13 12.37
C SER A 71 2.99 -2.84 11.95
N PHE A 72 3.19 -1.73 11.25
CA PHE A 72 4.50 -1.21 10.89
C PHE A 72 4.79 0.07 11.65
N LEU A 73 6.01 0.18 12.18
CA LEU A 73 6.50 1.38 12.83
C LEU A 73 7.77 1.85 12.12
N PHE A 74 7.72 3.07 11.59
CA PHE A 74 8.88 3.73 11.00
C PHE A 74 9.07 5.12 11.62
N LYS A 75 10.11 5.25 12.46
CA LYS A 75 10.35 6.44 13.27
C LYS A 75 9.12 6.76 14.15
N THR A 76 8.41 7.83 13.85
CA THR A 76 7.19 8.28 14.55
C THR A 76 5.90 7.90 13.82
N HIS A 77 5.99 7.30 12.63
CA HIS A 77 4.85 6.92 11.81
C HIS A 77 4.45 5.48 12.10
N THR A 78 3.17 5.28 12.39
CA THR A 78 2.61 3.94 12.57
C THR A 78 1.57 3.69 11.50
N VAL A 79 1.56 2.48 10.93
CA VAL A 79 0.57 2.01 9.97
C VAL A 79 0.07 0.65 10.43
N ASN A 80 -1.24 0.44 10.33
CA ASN A 80 -1.88 -0.84 10.59
C ASN A 80 -2.66 -1.28 9.35
N VAL A 81 -2.49 -2.54 8.98
CA VAL A 81 -3.30 -3.22 7.97
C VAL A 81 -3.96 -4.44 8.58
N GLU A 82 -5.14 -4.75 8.08
CA GLU A 82 -5.87 -5.97 8.37
C GLU A 82 -5.66 -6.93 7.20
N ILE A 83 -5.28 -8.17 7.50
CA ILE A 83 -5.04 -9.23 6.52
C ILE A 83 -6.04 -10.34 6.78
N SER A 84 -7.10 -10.41 5.98
CA SER A 84 -8.03 -11.55 5.98
C SER A 84 -7.49 -12.63 5.05
N TYR A 85 -7.64 -13.91 5.39
CA TYR A 85 -7.05 -14.98 4.60
C TYR A 85 -7.90 -16.24 4.54
N THR A 86 -7.71 -17.01 3.47
CA THR A 86 -8.26 -18.35 3.29
C THR A 86 -7.12 -19.32 2.97
N SER A 87 -7.43 -20.56 2.58
CA SER A 87 -6.40 -21.46 2.03
C SER A 87 -5.97 -21.09 0.60
N SER A 88 -6.73 -20.26 -0.11
CA SER A 88 -6.52 -19.94 -1.54
C SER A 88 -6.09 -18.50 -1.80
N ASP A 89 -6.26 -17.60 -0.84
CA ASP A 89 -6.05 -16.17 -1.04
C ASP A 89 -5.86 -15.45 0.30
N TYR A 90 -5.39 -14.21 0.23
CA TYR A 90 -5.46 -13.25 1.31
C TYR A 90 -5.70 -11.84 0.78
N LEU A 91 -6.27 -10.98 1.63
CA LEU A 91 -6.62 -9.60 1.32
C LEU A 91 -6.00 -8.67 2.35
N THR A 92 -5.10 -7.79 1.89
CA THR A 92 -4.49 -6.74 2.71
C THR A 92 -5.32 -5.46 2.59
N GLN A 93 -5.84 -4.95 3.70
CA GLN A 93 -6.67 -3.73 3.76
C GLN A 93 -6.12 -2.73 4.76
N TYR A 94 -6.17 -1.44 4.41
CA TYR A 94 -5.84 -0.37 5.33
C TYR A 94 -6.77 -0.39 6.56
N LYS A 95 -6.18 -0.35 7.75
CA LYS A 95 -6.92 -0.20 9.01
C LYS A 95 -6.79 1.21 9.59
N SER A 96 -5.56 1.67 9.80
CA SER A 96 -5.29 2.98 10.39
C SER A 96 -3.84 3.40 10.21
N SER A 97 -3.57 4.70 10.39
CA SER A 97 -2.22 5.23 10.46
C SER A 97 -2.16 6.45 11.38
N ASN A 98 -1.01 6.61 12.05
CA ASN A 98 -0.70 7.77 12.87
C ASN A 98 0.46 8.54 12.23
N GLU A 99 0.37 9.87 12.28
CA GLU A 99 1.38 10.79 11.72
C GLU A 99 1.58 10.62 10.20
N MET A 100 0.62 10.03 9.47
CA MET A 100 0.71 9.84 8.01
C MET A 100 -0.21 10.83 7.28
N LYS A 101 0.30 11.44 6.21
CA LYS A 101 -0.51 12.32 5.35
C LYS A 101 -1.52 11.48 4.57
N MET A 102 -2.79 11.84 4.71
CA MET A 102 -3.92 11.22 4.02
C MET A 102 -4.85 12.30 3.46
N PHE A 103 -5.60 11.96 2.42
CA PHE A 103 -6.67 12.80 1.88
C PHE A 103 -7.95 12.01 1.75
N CYS A 104 -9.02 12.59 2.27
CA CYS A 104 -10.37 12.06 2.20
C CYS A 104 -11.14 12.87 1.16
N LEU A 105 -11.96 12.21 0.35
CA LEU A 105 -12.91 12.92 -0.50
C LEU A 105 -14.11 13.32 0.34
N GLU A 106 -14.36 14.62 0.46
CA GLU A 106 -15.64 15.10 0.98
C GLU A 106 -16.70 14.97 -0.12
N GLN A 107 -17.72 14.13 0.10
CA GLN A 107 -18.92 14.15 -0.73
C GLN A 107 -19.83 15.28 -0.23
N ASP A 108 -19.68 16.46 -0.82
CA ASP A 108 -20.59 17.56 -0.54
C ASP A 108 -21.98 17.25 -1.11
N LYS A 109 -22.96 17.01 -0.23
CA LYS A 109 -24.36 16.82 -0.64
C LYS A 109 -24.94 18.18 -1.05
N LYS A 110 -24.92 18.43 -2.37
CA LYS A 110 -25.64 19.46 -3.15
C LYS A 110 -25.19 20.92 -2.99
N SER A 111 -24.56 21.45 -4.03
CA SER A 111 -24.84 22.81 -4.50
C SER A 111 -24.71 22.87 -6.02
N HIS A 112 -25.74 23.39 -6.70
CA HIS A 112 -25.89 23.40 -8.16
C HIS A 112 -24.89 24.28 -8.93
N ARG A 113 -23.78 24.73 -8.33
CA ARG A 113 -22.73 25.49 -9.02
C ARG A 113 -21.36 25.13 -8.45
N ASN A 114 -20.54 24.51 -9.30
CA ASN A 114 -19.13 24.14 -9.13
C ASN A 114 -18.81 23.20 -7.94
N MET A 115 -18.36 22.00 -8.30
CA MET A 115 -17.77 21.02 -7.38
C MET A 115 -16.45 21.57 -6.82
N VAL A 116 -16.46 22.02 -5.57
CA VAL A 116 -15.23 22.31 -4.82
C VAL A 116 -14.84 21.02 -4.10
N VAL A 117 -13.89 20.27 -4.65
CA VAL A 117 -13.28 19.15 -3.93
C VAL A 117 -12.32 19.75 -2.90
N SER A 118 -12.81 19.97 -1.68
CA SER A 118 -11.94 20.32 -0.54
C SER A 118 -11.37 19.03 0.05
N GLY A 119 -10.04 18.89 0.05
CA GLY A 119 -9.37 17.74 0.65
C GLY A 119 -9.23 17.91 2.16
N ARG A 120 -9.85 17.02 2.94
CA ARG A 120 -9.62 16.93 4.40
C ARG A 120 -8.44 16.00 4.71
N THR A 121 -7.67 16.36 5.73
CA THR A 121 -6.59 15.52 6.29
C THR A 121 -7.07 14.60 7.42
N ASP A 122 -8.33 14.76 7.84
CA ASP A 122 -9.05 13.97 8.82
C ASP A 122 -10.33 13.39 8.17
N CYS A 123 -10.42 12.05 8.09
CA CYS A 123 -11.59 11.41 7.46
C CYS A 123 -12.76 11.36 8.46
N PRO A 124 -13.90 12.03 8.17
CA PRO A 124 -15.07 11.94 9.03
C PRO A 124 -15.65 10.52 9.02
N GLY A 125 -16.00 10.01 10.19
CA GLY A 125 -16.79 8.78 10.35
C GLY A 125 -16.09 7.50 9.90
N ASN A 126 -14.97 7.12 10.51
CA ASN A 126 -14.27 5.83 10.34
C ASN A 126 -14.03 5.36 8.88
N GLN A 127 -14.20 6.22 7.89
CA GLN A 127 -14.00 5.89 6.48
C GLN A 127 -12.50 5.90 6.17
N PRO A 128 -12.02 4.93 5.36
CA PRO A 128 -10.63 4.94 4.92
C PRO A 128 -10.37 6.15 4.00
N PRO A 129 -9.13 6.67 3.98
CA PRO A 129 -8.77 7.78 3.10
C PRO A 129 -8.82 7.36 1.64
N LYS A 130 -9.13 8.30 0.74
CA LYS A 130 -9.10 8.02 -0.70
C LYS A 130 -7.67 7.99 -1.23
N TYR A 131 -6.82 8.87 -0.73
CA TYR A 131 -5.41 8.91 -1.08
C TYR A 131 -4.55 8.85 0.17
N ILE A 132 -3.43 8.15 0.05
CA ILE A 132 -2.44 8.01 1.11
C ILE A 132 -1.05 8.30 0.57
N HIS A 133 -0.15 8.72 1.44
CA HIS A 133 1.24 8.97 1.08
C HIS A 133 1.90 7.73 0.45
N LYS A 134 2.73 7.94 -0.60
CA LYS A 134 3.41 6.86 -1.33
C LYS A 134 4.26 5.90 -0.48
N ALA A 135 4.73 6.35 0.69
CA ALA A 135 5.49 5.47 1.60
C ALA A 135 4.63 4.29 2.08
N TYR A 136 3.33 4.50 2.28
CA TYR A 136 2.40 3.43 2.63
C TYR A 136 2.41 2.33 1.55
N LYS A 137 2.28 2.72 0.27
CA LYS A 137 2.39 1.78 -0.86
C LYS A 137 3.69 0.98 -0.81
N GLN A 138 4.82 1.65 -0.58
CA GLN A 138 6.12 0.98 -0.50
C GLN A 138 6.19 -0.03 0.65
N TRP A 139 5.65 0.31 1.81
CA TRP A 139 5.64 -0.58 2.97
C TRP A 139 4.72 -1.77 2.77
N VAL A 140 3.51 -1.56 2.25
CA VAL A 140 2.55 -2.64 1.94
C VAL A 140 3.08 -3.54 0.83
N THR A 141 3.63 -2.98 -0.26
CA THR A 141 4.28 -3.80 -1.31
C THR A 141 5.44 -4.64 -0.76
N SER A 142 6.19 -4.13 0.23
CA SER A 142 7.25 -4.91 0.87
C SER A 142 6.69 -6.05 1.73
N LEU A 143 5.59 -5.79 2.43
CA LEU A 143 4.85 -6.79 3.20
C LEU A 143 4.35 -7.91 2.29
N ASP A 144 3.60 -7.59 1.25
CA ASP A 144 3.00 -8.58 0.35
C ASP A 144 4.08 -9.40 -0.37
N ARG A 145 5.17 -8.76 -0.82
CA ARG A 145 6.29 -9.50 -1.42
C ARG A 145 6.88 -10.53 -0.46
N SER A 146 7.02 -10.17 0.81
CA SER A 146 7.57 -11.05 1.83
C SER A 146 6.63 -12.19 2.17
N ILE A 147 5.32 -11.92 2.29
CA ILE A 147 4.28 -12.95 2.45
C ILE A 147 4.30 -13.94 1.28
N GLN A 148 4.33 -13.44 0.04
CA GLN A 148 4.41 -14.27 -1.16
C GLN A 148 5.70 -15.10 -1.21
N SER A 149 6.81 -14.57 -0.71
CA SER A 149 8.06 -15.31 -0.58
C SER A 149 7.93 -16.45 0.43
N SER A 150 7.35 -16.19 1.61
CA SER A 150 7.13 -17.21 2.64
C SER A 150 6.14 -18.28 2.18
N LEU A 151 5.05 -17.89 1.50
CA LEU A 151 4.15 -18.84 0.85
C LEU A 151 4.91 -19.71 -0.14
N SER A 152 5.74 -19.12 -1.02
CA SER A 152 6.52 -19.86 -2.04
C SER A 152 7.55 -20.85 -1.49
N SER A 153 7.90 -20.76 -0.21
CA SER A 153 8.85 -21.65 0.45
C SER A 153 8.22 -22.76 1.28
N MET A 154 6.89 -22.81 1.38
CA MET A 154 6.17 -23.85 2.13
C MET A 154 6.05 -25.19 1.39
#